data_AF-A0A7R7XZ29-F1
#
_entry.id   AF-A0A7R7XZ29-F1
#
_cell.length_a   1.000
_cell.length_b   1.000
_cell.length_c   1.000
_cell.angle_alpha   90.00
_cell.angle_beta   90.00
_cell.angle_gamma   90.00
#
_symmetry.space_group_name_H-M   'P 1'
#
loop_
_entity.id
_entity.type
_entity.pdbx_description
1 polymer ?
#
loop_
_entity_poly.entity_id
_entity_poly.type
_entity_poly.pdbx_seq_one_letter_code
_entity_poly.pdbx_strand_id
1 'polypeptide(L)'
;MDLDVPGFIAHFKQLDASARRTAYHQIIDQLGPYEWRDVKTRINERSFQKDILGALPLEIAVQIIKYLSLSDAHLLRRVSRRWYHVLSSKSACSILLRLYMGGSFISLGGDFKSTLVHYSRRRRRLVNGNPLAEFRINLPFATGQEILSLDYSDGRYAWLTDGDTTIVVYSLCTQKAQRFCTMNRERLEKLRISEFIVAALSTRGYCHAWELQTEGTHTVRLPNTNISLFVIGGFRVAICFKNLCLESGEGNAVIHYDLHSGRTHTLQHIQDQAFVGLSSSPELLTTISLGQQCDSEGISQCPPRLHVVNYKLHQNGDASPTRSYTLELGLPQCCQWLDVGVEYDLQGDCKNSMAILYARPALRTSAHEHILPITYHPKTENICVHTLLAHQIARPLCITTVDKDILYWIRNDDGKRNIWISNPNSETPLYASRNMNLGLPRDPSYGASLFNDTYRILTGNSRFVSMIDATGTRVWSFEDSRQPGSIPIPSLSSQED
;
A
#
# COMPACT_ATOMS: atom_id res chain seq x y z
N MET A 1 -67.55 -34.97 -14.16
CA MET A 1 -67.21 -34.82 -12.73
C MET A 1 -66.31 -33.62 -12.63
N ASP A 2 -66.82 -32.49 -12.13
CA ASP A 2 -65.98 -31.33 -11.82
C ASP A 2 -65.13 -31.69 -10.60
N LEU A 3 -63.87 -32.06 -10.84
CA LEU A 3 -62.90 -32.25 -9.78
C LEU A 3 -62.70 -30.90 -9.09
N ASP A 4 -62.88 -30.88 -7.76
CA ASP A 4 -62.68 -29.71 -6.92
C ASP A 4 -61.18 -29.35 -6.84
N VAL A 5 -60.68 -28.76 -7.92
CA VAL A 5 -59.32 -28.21 -8.02
C VAL A 5 -59.03 -27.21 -6.88
N PRO A 6 -59.97 -26.31 -6.50
CA PRO A 6 -59.80 -25.46 -5.32
C PRO A 6 -59.55 -26.25 -4.02
N GLY A 7 -60.32 -27.32 -3.78
CA GLY A 7 -60.16 -28.21 -2.63
C GLY A 7 -58.82 -28.91 -2.61
N PHE A 8 -58.34 -29.39 -3.76
CA PHE A 8 -57.01 -29.99 -3.89
C PHE A 8 -55.88 -29.00 -3.55
N ILE A 9 -55.97 -27.76 -4.06
CA ILE A 9 -54.96 -26.72 -3.77
C ILE A 9 -54.96 -26.34 -2.29
N ALA A 10 -56.14 -26.28 -1.66
CA ALA A 10 -56.26 -25.99 -0.22
C ALA A 10 -55.58 -27.07 0.63
N HIS A 11 -55.82 -28.35 0.32
CA HIS A 11 -55.15 -29.47 1.00
C HIS A 11 -53.63 -29.45 0.78
N PHE A 12 -53.18 -29.21 -0.46
CA PHE A 12 -51.75 -29.14 -0.77
C PHE A 12 -51.02 -28.03 0.00
N LYS A 13 -51.69 -26.89 0.27
CA LYS A 13 -51.13 -25.79 1.08
C LYS A 13 -50.99 -26.13 2.57
N GLN A 14 -51.82 -27.05 3.09
CA GLN A 14 -51.82 -27.47 4.49
C GLN A 14 -50.76 -28.54 4.79
N LEU A 15 -50.24 -29.22 3.77
CA LEU A 15 -49.16 -30.21 3.90
C LEU A 15 -47.86 -29.55 4.43
N ASP A 16 -47.06 -30.32 5.17
CA ASP A 16 -45.72 -29.90 5.59
C ASP A 16 -44.73 -29.93 4.40
N ALA A 17 -43.50 -29.46 4.60
CA ALA A 17 -42.52 -29.34 3.51
C ALA A 17 -42.11 -30.71 2.92
N SER A 18 -42.06 -31.76 3.74
CA SER A 18 -41.71 -33.11 3.29
C SER A 18 -42.84 -33.73 2.48
N ALA A 19 -44.08 -33.71 2.99
CA ALA A 19 -45.22 -34.25 2.27
C ALA A 19 -45.52 -33.47 0.98
N ARG A 20 -45.34 -32.14 0.96
CA ARG A 20 -45.43 -31.35 -0.29
C ARG A 20 -44.44 -31.84 -1.33
N ARG A 21 -43.19 -32.12 -0.92
CA ARG A 21 -42.15 -32.62 -1.83
C ARG A 21 -42.52 -33.93 -2.46
N THR A 22 -42.95 -34.90 -1.65
CA THR A 22 -43.42 -36.19 -2.14
C THR A 22 -44.61 -36.04 -3.07
N ALA A 23 -45.60 -35.22 -2.69
CA ALA A 23 -46.80 -35.01 -3.47
C ALA A 23 -46.50 -34.39 -4.84
N TYR A 24 -45.69 -33.32 -4.93
CA TYR A 24 -45.38 -32.73 -6.23
C TYR A 24 -44.46 -33.60 -7.08
N HIS A 25 -43.55 -34.39 -6.50
CA HIS A 25 -42.77 -35.38 -7.26
C HIS A 25 -43.69 -36.42 -7.91
N GLN A 26 -44.62 -37.00 -7.14
CA GLN A 26 -45.58 -37.97 -7.67
C GLN A 26 -46.48 -37.36 -8.76
N ILE A 27 -46.90 -36.11 -8.61
CA ILE A 27 -47.67 -35.41 -9.67
C ILE A 27 -46.82 -35.24 -10.93
N ILE A 28 -45.56 -34.82 -10.78
CA ILE A 28 -44.63 -34.63 -11.89
C ILE A 28 -44.35 -35.95 -12.64
N ASP A 29 -44.21 -37.06 -11.91
CA ASP A 29 -43.95 -38.39 -12.48
C ASP A 29 -45.12 -38.93 -13.31
N GLN A 30 -46.34 -38.43 -13.06
CA GLN A 30 -47.55 -38.82 -13.77
C GLN A 30 -47.86 -37.95 -15.00
N LEU A 31 -47.07 -36.89 -15.25
CA LEU A 31 -47.31 -35.98 -16.36
C LEU A 31 -46.97 -36.61 -17.72
N GLY A 32 -47.82 -36.37 -18.71
CA GLY A 32 -47.55 -36.72 -20.09
C GLY A 32 -46.54 -35.78 -20.78
N PRO A 33 -46.01 -36.16 -21.96
CA PRO A 33 -45.00 -35.35 -22.67
C PRO A 33 -45.42 -33.91 -23.02
N TYR A 34 -46.70 -33.66 -23.26
CA TYR A 34 -47.24 -32.32 -23.55
C TYR A 34 -47.37 -31.46 -22.29
N GLU A 35 -47.80 -32.05 -21.18
CA GLU A 35 -47.92 -31.38 -19.88
C GLU A 35 -46.53 -31.03 -19.33
N TRP A 36 -45.53 -31.89 -19.56
CA TRP A 36 -44.13 -31.58 -19.27
C TRP A 36 -43.63 -30.33 -20.00
N ARG A 37 -44.04 -30.13 -21.26
CA ARG A 37 -43.70 -28.89 -21.98
C ARG A 37 -44.39 -27.68 -21.37
N ASP A 38 -45.65 -27.80 -20.96
CA ASP A 38 -46.37 -26.71 -20.28
C ASP A 38 -45.73 -26.37 -18.92
N VAL A 39 -45.41 -27.38 -18.11
CA VAL A 39 -44.69 -27.22 -16.84
C VAL A 39 -43.34 -26.56 -17.06
N LYS A 40 -42.58 -26.98 -18.08
CA LYS A 40 -41.30 -26.33 -18.43
C LYS A 40 -41.50 -24.85 -18.80
N THR A 41 -42.52 -24.52 -19.58
CA THR A 41 -42.86 -23.13 -19.92
C THR A 41 -43.19 -22.32 -18.67
N ARG A 42 -44.06 -22.83 -17.80
CA ARG A 42 -44.44 -22.15 -16.53
C ARG A 42 -43.31 -22.05 -15.52
N ILE A 43 -42.42 -23.04 -15.46
CA ILE A 43 -41.21 -22.99 -14.64
C ILE A 43 -40.25 -21.93 -15.17
N ASN A 44 -40.08 -21.82 -16.49
CA ASN A 44 -39.24 -20.80 -17.11
C ASN A 44 -39.84 -19.39 -16.99
N GLU A 45 -41.17 -19.27 -16.88
CA GLU A 45 -41.86 -18.02 -16.54
C GLU A 45 -41.61 -17.59 -15.08
N ARG A 46 -41.32 -18.54 -14.18
CA ARG A 46 -40.93 -18.23 -12.80
C ARG A 46 -39.46 -17.84 -12.74
N SER A 47 -39.21 -16.58 -12.42
CA SER A 47 -37.87 -16.11 -12.06
C SER A 47 -37.39 -16.80 -10.77
N PHE A 48 -36.36 -17.63 -10.89
CA PHE A 48 -35.57 -18.11 -9.74
C PHE A 48 -34.52 -17.09 -9.28
N GLN A 49 -34.49 -15.90 -9.89
CA GLN A 49 -33.55 -14.85 -9.55
C GLN A 49 -34.04 -14.12 -8.30
N LYS A 50 -33.35 -14.36 -7.19
CA LYS A 50 -33.55 -13.57 -5.97
C LYS A 50 -32.56 -12.40 -5.98
N ASP A 51 -33.09 -11.19 -5.96
CA ASP A 51 -32.27 -10.01 -5.74
C ASP A 51 -31.76 -10.00 -4.30
N ILE A 52 -30.54 -10.52 -4.09
CA ILE A 52 -29.92 -10.63 -2.77
C ILE A 52 -29.75 -9.23 -2.15
N LEU A 53 -29.12 -8.29 -2.85
CA LEU A 53 -28.89 -6.95 -2.29
C LEU A 53 -30.17 -6.12 -2.17
N GLY A 54 -31.14 -6.35 -3.06
CA GLY A 54 -32.42 -5.63 -3.03
C GLY A 54 -33.33 -6.07 -1.89
N ALA A 55 -33.31 -7.36 -1.54
CA ALA A 55 -34.15 -7.95 -0.51
C ALA A 55 -33.55 -7.88 0.91
N LEU A 56 -32.24 -7.65 1.04
CA LEU A 56 -31.59 -7.58 2.34
C LEU A 56 -31.76 -6.21 3.02
N PRO A 57 -31.79 -6.18 4.37
CA PRO A 57 -31.60 -4.95 5.14
C PRO A 57 -30.27 -4.28 4.78
N LEU A 58 -30.22 -2.95 4.90
CA LEU A 58 -29.07 -2.16 4.47
C LEU A 58 -27.80 -2.59 5.20
N GLU A 59 -27.91 -2.94 6.49
CA GLU A 59 -26.82 -3.36 7.36
C GLU A 59 -26.14 -4.60 6.80
N ILE A 60 -26.91 -5.60 6.38
CA ILE A 60 -26.39 -6.85 5.82
C ILE A 60 -25.81 -6.62 4.42
N ALA A 61 -26.50 -5.84 3.59
CA ALA A 61 -25.98 -5.46 2.27
C ALA A 61 -24.62 -4.75 2.40
N VAL A 62 -24.47 -3.88 3.38
CA VAL A 62 -23.23 -3.17 3.69
C VAL A 62 -22.10 -4.11 4.14
N GLN A 63 -22.40 -5.21 4.85
CA GLN A 63 -21.40 -6.24 5.16
C GLN A 63 -20.91 -6.95 3.90
N ILE A 64 -21.80 -7.24 2.95
CA ILE A 64 -21.44 -7.84 1.66
C ILE A 64 -20.56 -6.88 0.85
N ILE A 65 -20.88 -5.58 0.86
CA ILE A 65 -20.15 -4.55 0.11
C ILE A 65 -18.68 -4.45 0.53
N LYS A 66 -18.32 -4.84 1.76
CA LYS A 66 -16.92 -4.85 2.22
C LYS A 66 -16.00 -5.72 1.40
N TYR A 67 -16.55 -6.72 0.71
CA TYR A 67 -15.80 -7.67 -0.11
C TYR A 67 -15.76 -7.26 -1.59
N LEU A 68 -16.40 -6.15 -1.96
CA LEU A 68 -16.40 -5.65 -3.33
C LEU A 68 -15.20 -4.74 -3.57
N SER A 69 -14.58 -4.87 -4.75
CA SER A 69 -13.64 -3.86 -5.21
C SER A 69 -14.36 -2.55 -5.56
N LEU A 70 -13.62 -1.44 -5.64
CA LEU A 70 -14.20 -0.16 -6.09
C LEU A 70 -14.77 -0.24 -7.51
N SER A 71 -14.12 -1.03 -8.38
CA SER A 71 -14.59 -1.26 -9.75
C SER A 71 -15.92 -2.01 -9.75
N ASP A 72 -16.02 -3.09 -8.97
CA ASP A 72 -17.24 -3.90 -8.88
C ASP A 72 -18.37 -3.09 -8.27
N ALA A 73 -18.11 -2.37 -7.19
CA ALA A 73 -19.11 -1.49 -6.57
C ALA A 73 -19.64 -0.45 -7.57
N HIS A 74 -18.80 0.07 -8.46
CA HIS A 74 -19.24 0.99 -9.52
C HIS A 74 -20.06 0.31 -10.61
N LEU A 75 -19.67 -0.90 -11.05
CA LEU A 75 -20.39 -1.66 -12.07
C LEU A 75 -21.75 -2.14 -11.56
N LEU A 76 -21.79 -2.68 -10.35
CA LEU A 76 -22.97 -3.25 -9.71
C LEU A 76 -24.06 -2.19 -9.42
N ARG A 77 -23.69 -0.91 -9.31
CA ARG A 77 -24.64 0.21 -9.26
C ARG A 77 -25.53 0.33 -10.50
N ARG A 78 -25.14 -0.29 -11.62
CA ARG A 78 -25.90 -0.25 -12.89
C ARG A 78 -26.95 -1.35 -13.01
N VAL A 79 -26.95 -2.33 -12.10
CA VAL A 79 -27.83 -3.51 -12.15
C VAL A 79 -29.30 -3.13 -12.00
N SER A 80 -29.64 -2.34 -10.97
CA SER A 80 -31.01 -1.86 -10.74
C SER A 80 -31.02 -0.55 -9.94
N ARG A 81 -32.16 0.16 -9.93
CA ARG A 81 -32.33 1.36 -9.10
C ARG A 81 -32.13 1.05 -7.62
N ARG A 82 -32.58 -0.11 -7.15
CA ARG A 82 -32.42 -0.53 -5.75
C ARG A 82 -30.94 -0.75 -5.41
N TRP A 83 -30.19 -1.44 -6.27
CA TRP A 83 -28.74 -1.63 -6.12
C TRP A 83 -28.01 -0.29 -6.10
N TYR A 84 -28.38 0.62 -7.00
CA TYR A 84 -27.84 1.97 -7.02
C TYR A 84 -28.05 2.66 -5.67
N HIS A 85 -29.26 2.62 -5.11
CA HIS A 85 -29.56 3.25 -3.81
C HIS A 85 -28.78 2.62 -2.65
N VAL A 86 -28.68 1.28 -2.60
CA VAL A 86 -27.94 0.57 -1.55
C VAL A 86 -26.44 0.86 -1.63
N LEU A 87 -25.83 0.69 -2.81
CA LEU A 87 -24.40 0.90 -3.04
C LEU A 87 -23.98 2.37 -3.00
N SER A 88 -24.92 3.31 -3.16
CA SER A 88 -24.69 4.75 -3.06
C SER A 88 -25.13 5.35 -1.73
N SER A 89 -25.57 4.51 -0.78
CA SER A 89 -25.90 4.92 0.58
C SER A 89 -24.64 5.42 1.32
N LYS A 90 -24.83 6.27 2.32
CA LYS A 90 -23.72 6.79 3.14
C LYS A 90 -22.93 5.67 3.81
N SER A 91 -23.62 4.66 4.35
CA SER A 91 -23.00 3.51 5.01
C SER A 91 -22.16 2.66 4.06
N ALA A 92 -22.66 2.38 2.84
CA ALA A 92 -21.90 1.65 1.83
C ALA A 92 -20.65 2.42 1.37
N CYS A 93 -20.82 3.69 1.01
CA CYS A 93 -19.73 4.54 0.53
C CYS A 93 -18.67 4.77 1.62
N SER A 94 -19.06 5.02 2.86
CA SER A 94 -18.12 5.22 3.98
C SER A 94 -17.29 3.97 4.25
N ILE A 95 -17.88 2.79 4.14
CA ILE A 95 -17.15 1.52 4.27
C ILE A 95 -16.16 1.30 3.13
N LEU A 96 -16.56 1.57 1.88
CA LEU A 96 -15.64 1.50 0.74
C LEU A 96 -14.49 2.50 0.91
N LEU A 97 -14.78 3.75 1.28
CA LEU A 97 -13.74 4.75 1.53
C LEU A 97 -12.81 4.32 2.66
N ARG A 98 -13.34 3.79 3.77
CA ARG A 98 -12.54 3.27 4.89
C ARG A 98 -11.59 2.17 4.47
N LEU A 99 -12.04 1.23 3.63
CA LEU A 99 -11.23 0.11 3.18
C LEU A 99 -10.02 0.55 2.33
N TYR A 100 -10.13 1.65 1.60
CA TYR A 100 -9.12 2.09 0.65
C TYR A 100 -8.29 3.28 1.13
N MET A 101 -8.91 4.25 1.80
CA MET A 101 -8.24 5.46 2.29
C MET A 101 -7.83 5.36 3.76
N GLY A 102 -8.41 4.42 4.52
CA GLY A 102 -8.18 4.29 5.96
C GLY A 102 -8.92 5.34 6.80
N GLY A 103 -8.82 5.24 8.12
CA GLY A 103 -9.36 6.23 9.07
C GLY A 103 -10.87 6.16 9.36
N SER A 104 -11.30 6.94 10.35
CA SER A 104 -12.68 7.04 10.81
C SER A 104 -13.42 8.15 10.06
N PHE A 105 -14.26 7.77 9.10
CA PHE A 105 -15.02 8.72 8.26
C PHE A 105 -16.32 9.21 8.90
N ILE A 106 -16.33 9.40 10.22
CA ILE A 106 -17.51 9.85 10.97
C ILE A 106 -17.96 11.25 10.50
N SER A 107 -17.03 12.08 10.00
CA SER A 107 -17.28 13.48 9.60
C SER A 107 -17.39 13.73 8.09
N LEU A 108 -17.44 12.71 7.23
CA LEU A 108 -17.78 12.95 5.82
C LEU A 108 -19.20 13.55 5.77
N GLY A 109 -19.27 14.86 5.56
CA GLY A 109 -20.50 15.63 5.46
C GLY A 109 -21.34 15.19 4.25
N GLY A 110 -22.14 16.11 3.71
CA GLY A 110 -22.98 15.82 2.53
C GLY A 110 -22.21 15.37 1.27
N ASP A 111 -20.88 15.52 1.24
CA ASP A 111 -20.05 15.42 0.05
C ASP A 111 -19.37 14.06 -0.20
N PHE A 112 -19.69 13.03 0.60
CA PHE A 112 -19.05 11.69 0.49
C PHE A 112 -19.16 11.05 -0.89
N LYS A 113 -20.21 11.37 -1.66
CA LYS A 113 -20.39 10.87 -3.03
C LYS A 113 -19.34 11.45 -3.96
N SER A 114 -19.06 12.74 -3.88
CA SER A 114 -18.04 13.37 -4.73
C SER A 114 -16.66 12.85 -4.35
N THR A 115 -16.38 12.70 -3.05
CA THR A 115 -15.12 12.14 -2.55
C THR A 115 -14.89 10.74 -3.10
N LEU A 116 -15.91 9.87 -3.05
CA LEU A 116 -15.82 8.51 -3.60
C LEU A 116 -15.63 8.54 -5.12
N VAL A 117 -16.35 9.39 -5.85
CA VAL A 117 -16.19 9.51 -7.30
C VAL A 117 -14.78 9.98 -7.65
N HIS A 118 -14.27 10.99 -6.95
CA HIS A 118 -12.95 11.55 -7.17
C HIS A 118 -11.86 10.53 -6.85
N TYR A 119 -11.95 9.85 -5.70
CA TYR A 119 -11.04 8.78 -5.33
C TYR A 119 -11.09 7.63 -6.34
N SER A 120 -12.29 7.18 -6.74
CA SER A 120 -12.44 6.08 -7.71
C SER A 120 -11.83 6.41 -9.07
N ARG A 121 -12.00 7.65 -9.55
CA ARG A 121 -11.37 8.12 -10.80
C ARG A 121 -9.85 8.12 -10.68
N ARG A 122 -9.31 8.71 -9.60
CA ARG A 122 -7.86 8.73 -9.34
C ARG A 122 -7.29 7.32 -9.22
N ARG A 123 -7.92 6.47 -8.41
CA ARG A 123 -7.54 5.06 -8.24
C ARG A 123 -7.53 4.32 -9.57
N ARG A 124 -8.55 4.51 -10.42
CA ARG A 124 -8.58 3.92 -11.76
C ARG A 124 -7.43 4.41 -12.64
N ARG A 125 -7.06 5.69 -12.56
CA ARG A 125 -5.91 6.23 -13.30
C ARG A 125 -4.59 5.63 -12.81
N LEU A 126 -4.41 5.49 -11.49
CA LEU A 126 -3.26 4.83 -10.88
C LEU A 126 -3.17 3.36 -11.30
N VAL A 127 -4.27 2.61 -11.15
CA VAL A 127 -4.31 1.20 -11.59
C VAL A 127 -3.96 1.09 -13.07
N ASN A 128 -4.36 2.01 -13.94
CA ASN A 128 -4.07 1.92 -15.37
C ASN A 128 -2.75 2.58 -15.81
N GLY A 129 -2.01 3.24 -14.92
CA GLY A 129 -0.86 4.07 -15.30
C GLY A 129 -1.24 5.14 -16.34
N ASN A 130 -2.38 5.79 -16.14
CA ASN A 130 -2.93 6.79 -17.05
C ASN A 130 -3.09 8.16 -16.34
N PRO A 131 -2.00 8.93 -16.23
CA PRO A 131 -2.03 10.22 -15.55
C PRO A 131 -2.88 11.24 -16.31
N LEU A 132 -3.28 12.30 -15.60
CA LEU A 132 -3.99 13.44 -16.17
C LEU A 132 -3.07 14.39 -16.93
N ALA A 133 -1.87 14.58 -16.40
CA ALA A 133 -0.89 15.51 -16.92
C ALA A 133 0.52 15.00 -16.66
N GLU A 134 1.44 15.40 -17.54
CA GLU A 134 2.88 15.25 -17.39
C GLU A 134 3.51 16.64 -17.42
N PHE A 135 4.43 16.91 -16.52
CA PHE A 135 5.25 18.12 -16.55
C PHE A 135 6.70 17.80 -16.16
N ARG A 136 7.61 18.68 -16.59
CA ARG A 136 9.05 18.58 -16.29
C ARG A 136 9.45 19.68 -15.32
N ILE A 137 10.26 19.31 -14.34
CA ILE A 137 10.82 20.23 -13.35
C ILE A 137 12.33 20.10 -13.39
N ASN A 138 13.00 21.24 -13.34
CA ASN A 138 14.44 21.31 -13.15
C ASN A 138 14.69 21.46 -11.65
N LEU A 139 14.98 20.34 -10.99
CA LEU A 139 15.48 20.37 -9.63
C LEU A 139 16.97 20.78 -9.68
N PRO A 140 17.42 21.68 -8.79
CA PRO A 140 18.76 22.24 -8.84
C PRO A 140 19.80 21.27 -8.25
N PHE A 141 19.87 20.05 -8.78
CA PHE A 141 20.87 19.08 -8.36
C PHE A 141 22.25 19.51 -8.87
N ALA A 142 23.21 19.66 -7.96
CA ALA A 142 24.60 19.97 -8.30
C ALA A 142 25.41 18.71 -8.60
N THR A 143 25.06 17.56 -7.99
CA THR A 143 25.80 16.30 -8.15
C THR A 143 24.86 15.08 -8.15
N GLY A 144 25.33 13.94 -8.70
CA GLY A 144 24.59 12.68 -8.63
C GLY A 144 24.37 12.14 -7.21
N GLN A 145 25.24 12.52 -6.26
CA GLN A 145 25.11 12.15 -4.85
C GLN A 145 23.87 12.78 -4.22
N GLU A 146 23.50 13.99 -4.64
CA GLU A 146 22.28 14.65 -4.18
C GLU A 146 21.04 13.86 -4.58
N ILE A 147 21.06 13.24 -5.77
CA ILE A 147 19.99 12.35 -6.23
C ILE A 147 19.91 11.12 -5.32
N LEU A 148 21.02 10.48 -4.96
CA LEU A 148 21.01 9.31 -4.08
C LEU A 148 20.49 9.61 -2.67
N SER A 149 20.69 10.83 -2.17
CA SER A 149 20.16 11.26 -0.86
C SER A 149 18.67 11.60 -0.87
N LEU A 150 18.02 11.58 -2.04
CA LEU A 150 16.67 12.10 -2.23
C LEU A 150 15.60 11.22 -1.59
N ASP A 151 14.84 11.80 -0.67
CA ASP A 151 13.59 11.26 -0.17
C ASP A 151 12.36 12.02 -0.71
N TYR A 152 11.19 11.37 -0.65
CA TYR A 152 9.94 11.92 -1.15
C TYR A 152 8.77 11.62 -0.20
N SER A 153 7.96 12.64 0.09
CA SER A 153 6.70 12.45 0.80
C SER A 153 5.69 13.54 0.44
N ASP A 154 4.43 13.12 0.23
CA ASP A 154 3.28 13.97 -0.12
C ASP A 154 3.54 15.13 -1.11
N GLY A 155 4.20 14.84 -2.23
CA GLY A 155 4.49 15.86 -3.24
C GLY A 155 5.65 16.80 -2.87
N ARG A 156 6.46 16.44 -1.88
CA ARG A 156 7.70 17.14 -1.52
C ARG A 156 8.91 16.25 -1.72
N TYR A 157 9.96 16.81 -2.29
CA TYR A 157 11.28 16.21 -2.34
C TYR A 157 12.13 16.75 -1.21
N ALA A 158 12.97 15.91 -0.64
CA ALA A 158 14.02 16.34 0.28
C ALA A 158 15.34 15.71 -0.16
N TRP A 159 16.43 16.47 -0.19
CA TRP A 159 17.77 15.93 -0.48
C TRP A 159 18.85 16.69 0.29
N LEU A 160 20.03 16.07 0.39
CA LEU A 160 21.23 16.64 0.99
C LEU A 160 22.04 17.40 -0.07
N THR A 161 22.60 18.54 0.32
CA THR A 161 23.49 19.39 -0.49
C THR A 161 24.57 20.02 0.39
N ASP A 162 25.44 20.85 -0.19
CA ASP A 162 26.55 21.52 0.49
C ASP A 162 27.45 20.55 1.29
N GLY A 163 27.85 19.44 0.67
CA GLY A 163 28.69 18.42 1.32
C GLY A 163 27.97 17.67 2.45
N ASP A 164 26.68 17.37 2.24
CA ASP A 164 25.79 16.69 3.19
C ASP A 164 25.52 17.46 4.49
N THR A 165 25.63 18.79 4.49
CA THR A 165 25.41 19.63 5.69
C THR A 165 24.07 20.38 5.67
N THR A 166 23.48 20.52 4.49
CA THR A 166 22.22 21.24 4.28
C THR A 166 21.19 20.31 3.66
N ILE A 167 19.96 20.36 4.15
CA ILE A 167 18.80 19.70 3.57
C ILE A 167 18.02 20.73 2.75
N VAL A 168 17.65 20.38 1.52
CA VAL A 168 16.71 21.17 0.72
C VAL A 168 15.40 20.43 0.61
N VAL A 169 14.29 21.10 0.91
CA VAL A 169 12.94 20.56 0.72
C VAL A 169 12.23 21.36 -0.37
N TYR A 170 11.82 20.70 -1.45
CA TYR A 170 11.09 21.31 -2.57
C TYR A 170 9.67 20.77 -2.65
N SER A 171 8.68 21.66 -2.68
CA SER A 171 7.26 21.30 -2.78
C SER A 171 6.77 21.43 -4.23
N LEU A 172 6.25 20.34 -4.79
CA LEU A 172 5.65 20.31 -6.13
C LEU A 172 4.42 21.22 -6.24
N CYS A 173 3.62 21.31 -5.17
CA CYS A 173 2.37 22.07 -5.19
C CYS A 173 2.61 23.59 -5.12
N THR A 174 3.61 24.02 -4.36
CA THR A 174 3.90 25.45 -4.16
C THR A 174 5.07 25.94 -5.00
N GLN A 175 5.86 25.03 -5.57
CA GLN A 175 7.11 25.30 -6.30
C GLN A 175 8.13 26.11 -5.49
N LYS A 176 8.08 26.00 -4.15
CA LYS A 176 9.00 26.67 -3.23
C LYS A 176 9.98 25.66 -2.65
N ALA A 177 11.21 26.13 -2.45
CA ALA A 177 12.25 25.42 -1.74
C ALA A 177 12.45 26.02 -0.34
N GLN A 178 12.67 25.17 0.65
CA GLN A 178 13.13 25.52 2.00
C GLN A 178 14.48 24.86 2.23
N ARG A 179 15.33 25.48 3.05
CA ARG A 179 16.64 24.94 3.42
C ARG A 179 16.73 24.79 4.92
N PHE A 180 17.26 23.66 5.36
CA PHE A 180 17.47 23.35 6.77
C PHE A 180 18.91 22.93 6.99
N CYS A 181 19.52 23.40 8.08
CA CYS A 181 20.84 22.96 8.49
C CYS A 181 20.92 22.98 10.02
N THR A 182 21.86 22.22 10.57
CA THR A 182 22.18 22.32 12.00
C THR A 182 23.00 23.57 12.26
N MET A 183 22.93 24.12 13.48
CA MET A 183 23.71 25.32 13.86
C MET A 183 25.22 25.14 13.63
N ASN A 184 25.72 23.92 13.82
CA ASN A 184 27.13 23.58 13.67
C ASN A 184 27.50 23.11 12.25
N ARG A 185 26.55 23.10 11.30
CA ARG A 185 26.70 22.55 9.95
C ARG A 185 27.32 21.15 9.95
N GLU A 186 26.81 20.32 10.86
CA GLU A 186 27.22 18.94 10.98
C GLU A 186 26.87 18.14 9.72
N ARG A 187 27.72 17.17 9.37
CA ARG A 187 27.47 16.25 8.28
C ARG A 187 26.36 15.26 8.62
N LEU A 188 25.41 15.14 7.71
CA LEU A 188 24.25 14.27 7.75
C LEU A 188 24.46 13.07 6.83
N GLU A 189 23.94 11.90 7.18
CA GLU A 189 24.13 10.66 6.42
C GLU A 189 22.84 10.11 5.83
N LYS A 190 21.78 10.06 6.64
CA LYS A 190 20.48 9.49 6.23
C LYS A 190 19.40 10.55 6.35
N LEU A 191 18.57 10.67 5.32
CA LEU A 191 17.49 11.66 5.24
C LEU A 191 16.15 10.96 5.08
N ARG A 192 15.13 11.43 5.81
CA ARG A 192 13.73 11.03 5.63
C ARG A 192 12.78 12.23 5.74
N ILE A 193 11.72 12.24 4.95
CA ILE A 193 10.67 13.28 4.97
C ILE A 193 9.28 12.68 5.20
N SER A 194 8.46 13.36 5.99
CA SER A 194 7.03 13.08 6.20
C SER A 194 6.15 14.24 5.74
N GLU A 195 4.85 14.15 5.98
CA GLU A 195 3.92 15.26 5.72
C GLU A 195 4.18 16.51 6.59
N PHE A 196 4.86 16.38 7.73
CA PHE A 196 5.03 17.49 8.69
C PHE A 196 6.49 17.85 8.99
N ILE A 197 7.40 16.88 8.92
CA ILE A 197 8.80 17.08 9.31
C ILE A 197 9.75 16.50 8.28
N VAL A 198 10.97 17.02 8.27
CA VAL A 198 12.13 16.38 7.64
C VAL A 198 13.12 16.02 8.74
N ALA A 199 13.63 14.79 8.73
CA ALA A 199 14.58 14.32 9.73
C ALA A 199 15.83 13.74 9.08
N ALA A 200 16.97 13.98 9.72
CA ALA A 200 18.25 13.47 9.27
C ALA A 200 19.08 12.93 10.44
N LEU A 201 19.85 11.88 10.13
CA LEU A 201 20.79 11.27 11.06
C LEU A 201 22.17 11.87 10.82
N SER A 202 22.83 12.26 11.90
CA SER A 202 24.12 12.90 11.89
C SER A 202 25.25 11.89 12.10
N THR A 203 26.42 12.18 11.54
CA THR A 203 27.65 11.38 11.76
C THR A 203 28.05 11.25 13.24
N ARG A 204 27.62 12.18 14.10
CA ARG A 204 27.87 12.14 15.55
C ARG A 204 26.79 11.41 16.36
N GLY A 205 25.85 10.73 15.71
CA GLY A 205 24.83 9.94 16.38
C GLY A 205 23.67 10.76 16.94
N TYR A 206 23.26 11.82 16.25
CA TYR A 206 22.04 12.57 16.55
C TYR A 206 20.99 12.37 15.45
N CYS A 207 19.72 12.36 15.83
CA CYS A 207 18.61 12.54 14.91
C CYS A 207 18.11 13.97 15.06
N HIS A 208 18.26 14.77 14.01
CA HIS A 208 17.72 16.12 13.92
C HIS A 208 16.44 16.08 13.09
N ALA A 209 15.40 16.77 13.54
CA ALA A 209 14.17 16.92 12.79
C ALA A 209 13.73 18.38 12.76
N TRP A 210 13.25 18.82 11.60
CA TRP A 210 12.77 20.18 11.36
C TRP A 210 11.31 20.13 10.94
N GLU A 211 10.50 21.00 11.53
CA GLU A 211 9.10 21.19 11.17
C GLU A 211 8.98 22.01 9.89
N LEU A 212 8.27 21.48 8.90
CA LEU A 212 8.18 22.10 7.56
C LEU A 212 7.37 23.41 7.56
N GLN A 213 6.50 23.61 8.54
CA GLN A 213 5.62 24.78 8.63
C GLN A 213 6.12 25.86 9.58
N THR A 214 6.58 25.47 10.77
CA THR A 214 6.95 26.39 11.86
C THR A 214 8.46 26.63 11.92
N GLU A 215 9.25 25.84 11.18
CA GLU A 215 10.71 25.79 11.28
C GLU A 215 11.23 25.40 12.67
N GLY A 216 10.37 24.83 13.52
CA GLY A 216 10.73 24.24 14.80
C GLY A 216 11.75 23.13 14.64
N THR A 217 12.64 22.97 15.63
CA THR A 217 13.72 21.96 15.58
C THR A 217 13.66 21.03 16.77
N HIS A 218 13.83 19.74 16.50
CA HIS A 218 13.88 18.67 17.49
C HIS A 218 15.20 17.94 17.33
N THR A 219 15.85 17.58 18.43
CA THR A 219 17.10 16.83 18.39
C THR A 219 17.08 15.74 19.45
N VAL A 220 17.39 14.52 19.02
CA VAL A 220 17.42 13.34 19.86
C VAL A 220 18.79 12.68 19.74
N ARG A 221 19.42 12.37 20.87
CA ARG A 221 20.67 11.61 20.89
C ARG A 221 20.38 10.12 20.68
N LEU A 222 21.10 9.49 19.77
CA LEU A 222 20.95 8.08 19.46
C LEU A 222 21.86 7.24 20.37
N PRO A 223 21.41 6.03 20.76
CA PRO A 223 22.20 5.14 21.60
C PRO A 223 23.44 4.60 20.87
N ASN A 224 23.35 4.39 19.55
CA ASN A 224 24.50 4.07 18.69
C ASN A 224 24.21 4.51 17.23
N THR A 225 25.20 4.34 16.36
CA THR A 225 25.11 4.64 14.91
C THR A 225 24.82 3.40 14.04
N ASN A 226 24.73 2.21 14.64
CA ASN A 226 24.50 0.95 13.92
C ASN A 226 23.01 0.76 13.61
N ILE A 227 22.54 1.56 12.64
CA ILE A 227 21.12 1.70 12.29
C ILE A 227 20.80 0.87 11.05
N SER A 228 19.89 -0.09 11.20
CA SER A 228 19.39 -0.90 10.08
C SER A 228 18.26 -0.22 9.31
N LEU A 229 17.31 0.42 10.01
CA LEU A 229 16.16 1.08 9.41
C LEU A 229 15.91 2.44 10.05
N PHE A 230 15.48 3.38 9.22
CA PHE A 230 15.10 4.74 9.62
C PHE A 230 13.81 5.12 8.89
N VAL A 231 12.73 5.28 9.65
CA VAL A 231 11.38 5.52 9.14
C VAL A 231 10.75 6.70 9.86
N ILE A 232 10.03 7.52 9.10
CA ILE A 232 9.32 8.70 9.60
C ILE A 232 7.86 8.70 9.16
N GLY A 233 6.95 9.20 10.00
CA GLY A 233 5.52 9.28 9.70
C GLY A 233 4.81 10.27 10.62
N GLY A 234 4.19 11.30 10.04
CA GLY A 234 3.78 12.47 10.81
C GLY A 234 4.96 13.07 11.61
N PHE A 235 4.78 13.33 12.90
CA PHE A 235 5.81 13.82 13.85
C PHE A 235 6.59 12.70 14.56
N ARG A 236 6.52 11.47 14.06
CA ARG A 236 7.14 10.31 14.71
C ARG A 236 8.28 9.77 13.89
N VAL A 237 9.29 9.30 14.60
CA VAL A 237 10.49 8.68 14.06
C VAL A 237 10.63 7.29 14.68
N ALA A 238 10.85 6.27 13.86
CA ALA A 238 11.21 4.94 14.32
C ALA A 238 12.58 4.56 13.74
N ILE A 239 13.46 4.08 14.61
CA ILE A 239 14.82 3.66 14.25
C ILE A 239 15.03 2.25 14.75
N CYS A 240 15.50 1.39 13.85
CA CYS A 240 15.93 0.03 14.19
C CYS A 240 17.44 0.03 14.39
N PHE A 241 17.87 -0.44 15.54
CA PHE A 241 19.27 -0.58 15.90
C PHE A 241 19.67 -2.04 15.86
N LYS A 242 20.86 -2.30 15.32
CA LYS A 242 21.53 -3.59 15.44
C LYS A 242 22.47 -3.56 16.65
N ASN A 243 22.59 -4.70 17.32
CA ASN A 243 23.62 -4.92 18.34
C ASN A 243 23.59 -3.87 19.47
N LEU A 244 22.41 -3.57 19.99
CA LEU A 244 22.26 -2.67 21.12
C LEU A 244 22.57 -3.42 22.42
N CYS A 245 23.42 -2.86 23.28
CA CYS A 245 23.62 -3.38 24.63
C CYS A 245 22.40 -3.05 25.49
N LEU A 246 21.54 -4.04 25.73
CA LEU A 246 20.36 -3.95 26.60
C LEU A 246 20.65 -4.64 27.93
N GLU A 247 19.82 -4.37 28.94
CA GLU A 247 19.91 -5.04 30.25
C GLU A 247 19.79 -6.58 30.15
N SER A 248 19.08 -7.05 29.12
CA SER A 248 18.86 -8.46 28.81
C SER A 248 19.91 -9.08 27.87
N GLY A 249 20.95 -8.32 27.48
CA GLY A 249 22.01 -8.76 26.57
C GLY A 249 22.12 -7.90 25.29
N GLU A 250 23.00 -8.29 24.39
CA GLU A 250 23.15 -7.65 23.08
C GLU A 250 22.03 -8.11 22.14
N GLY A 251 21.30 -7.17 21.53
CA GLY A 251 20.18 -7.52 20.64
C GLY A 251 19.71 -6.38 19.75
N ASN A 252 18.83 -6.72 18.80
CA ASN A 252 18.17 -5.72 17.96
C ASN A 252 17.03 -5.04 18.74
N ALA A 253 16.91 -3.73 18.57
CA ALA A 253 15.86 -2.94 19.21
C ALA A 253 15.24 -1.94 18.23
N VAL A 254 13.96 -1.67 18.40
CA VAL A 254 13.27 -0.56 17.74
C VAL A 254 12.98 0.51 18.76
N ILE A 255 13.47 1.71 18.50
CA ILE A 255 13.13 2.87 19.30
C ILE A 255 12.25 3.79 18.49
N HIS A 256 11.08 4.08 19.04
CA HIS A 256 10.11 5.02 18.50
C HIS A 256 10.15 6.31 19.32
N TYR A 257 10.31 7.43 18.64
CA TYR A 257 10.30 8.78 19.18
C TYR A 257 9.09 9.53 18.65
N ASP A 258 8.24 10.00 19.55
CA ASP A 258 7.19 10.98 19.25
C ASP A 258 7.73 12.38 19.58
N LEU A 259 8.03 13.15 18.54
CA LEU A 259 8.64 14.47 18.71
C LEU A 259 7.64 15.51 19.23
N HIS A 260 6.33 15.27 19.10
CA HIS A 260 5.33 16.20 19.61
C HIS A 260 5.15 16.06 21.12
N SER A 261 5.07 14.81 21.60
CA SER A 261 4.93 14.53 23.04
C SER A 261 6.26 14.39 23.78
N GLY A 262 7.38 14.30 23.06
CA GLY A 262 8.71 14.00 23.62
C GLY A 262 8.85 12.56 24.15
N ARG A 263 7.86 11.69 23.89
CA ARG A 263 7.85 10.32 24.41
C ARG A 263 8.69 9.39 23.57
N THR A 264 9.33 8.45 24.26
CA THR A 264 10.14 7.39 23.64
C THR A 264 9.61 6.03 24.05
N HIS A 265 9.55 5.10 23.10
CA HIS A 265 9.14 3.72 23.33
C HIS A 265 10.23 2.80 22.78
N THR A 266 10.60 1.78 23.56
CA THR A 266 11.64 0.83 23.16
C THR A 266 11.04 -0.56 23.08
N LEU A 267 11.15 -1.17 21.90
CA LEU A 267 10.81 -2.56 21.66
C LEU A 267 12.12 -3.36 21.62
N GLN A 268 12.25 -4.33 22.52
CA GLN A 268 13.43 -5.18 22.66
C GLN A 268 13.18 -6.59 22.09
N HIS A 269 14.26 -7.36 21.89
CA HIS A 269 14.22 -8.76 21.47
C HIS A 269 13.52 -9.03 20.13
N ILE A 270 13.73 -8.15 19.15
CA ILE A 270 13.06 -8.31 17.87
C ILE A 270 13.98 -9.08 16.92
N GLN A 271 13.42 -10.12 16.30
CA GLN A 271 14.10 -10.90 15.25
C GLN A 271 14.48 -10.02 14.06
N ASP A 272 15.27 -10.56 13.13
CA ASP A 272 15.71 -9.85 11.92
C ASP A 272 14.54 -9.17 11.20
N GLN A 273 14.45 -7.87 11.41
CA GLN A 273 13.35 -7.07 10.92
C GLN A 273 13.55 -6.79 9.44
N ALA A 274 12.52 -7.12 8.67
CA ALA A 274 12.41 -6.68 7.30
C ALA A 274 11.94 -5.21 7.24
N PHE A 275 11.03 -4.79 8.11
CA PHE A 275 10.39 -3.48 8.01
C PHE A 275 9.78 -2.98 9.32
N VAL A 276 9.70 -1.64 9.46
CA VAL A 276 8.89 -0.97 10.49
C VAL A 276 7.97 0.05 9.83
N GLY A 277 6.68 -0.06 10.13
CA GLY A 277 5.64 0.85 9.65
C GLY A 277 5.08 1.71 10.78
N LEU A 278 4.96 3.01 10.52
CA LEU A 278 4.26 3.95 11.40
C LEU A 278 2.82 4.13 10.91
N SER A 279 1.84 3.65 11.67
CA SER A 279 0.41 3.84 11.37
C SER A 279 0.04 5.31 11.42
N SER A 280 -0.95 5.77 10.66
CA SER A 280 -1.45 7.15 10.82
C SER A 280 -2.07 7.40 12.20
N SER A 281 -2.41 6.35 12.96
CA SER A 281 -2.72 6.46 14.39
C SER A 281 -1.44 6.63 15.20
N PRO A 282 -1.34 7.64 16.09
CA PRO A 282 -0.14 7.89 16.89
C PRO A 282 0.21 6.72 17.82
N GLU A 283 -0.79 5.94 18.23
CA GLU A 283 -0.65 4.85 19.20
C GLU A 283 -0.20 3.52 18.61
N LEU A 284 -0.01 3.43 17.29
CA LEU A 284 0.24 2.14 16.62
C LEU A 284 1.55 2.14 15.83
N LEU A 285 2.33 1.08 16.06
CA LEU A 285 3.55 0.78 15.33
C LEU A 285 3.51 -0.68 14.84
N THR A 286 3.91 -0.91 13.60
CA THR A 286 3.90 -2.24 13.00
C THR A 286 5.34 -2.68 12.72
N THR A 287 5.71 -3.89 13.12
CA THR A 287 6.98 -4.51 12.72
C THR A 287 6.70 -5.70 11.81
N ILE A 288 7.56 -5.89 10.81
CA ILE A 288 7.53 -7.06 9.92
C ILE A 288 8.89 -7.75 10.03
N SER A 289 8.89 -9.02 10.41
CA SER A 289 10.09 -9.86 10.43
C SER A 289 9.91 -11.06 9.50
N LEU A 290 11.03 -11.57 8.99
CA LEU A 290 11.02 -12.80 8.21
C LEU A 290 11.14 -13.99 9.18
N GLY A 291 10.13 -14.84 9.21
CA GLY A 291 10.15 -16.07 9.98
C GLY A 291 10.96 -17.13 9.24
N GLN A 292 12.17 -17.39 9.72
CA GLN A 292 12.93 -18.57 9.32
C GLN A 292 12.63 -19.71 10.30
N GLN A 293 11.91 -20.73 9.83
CA GLN A 293 11.76 -21.97 10.58
C GLN A 293 12.92 -22.87 10.15
N CYS A 294 14.06 -22.76 10.84
CA CYS A 294 15.15 -23.72 10.64
C CYS A 294 14.80 -25.01 11.39
N ASP A 295 14.39 -26.04 10.65
CA ASP A 295 14.48 -27.40 11.17
C ASP A 295 15.96 -27.74 11.38
N SER A 296 16.26 -28.53 12.42
CA SER A 296 17.62 -28.91 12.82
C SER A 296 18.43 -29.66 11.74
N GLU A 297 17.83 -29.98 10.59
CA GLU A 297 18.46 -30.61 9.43
C GLU A 297 18.75 -29.64 8.26
N GLY A 298 18.52 -28.33 8.41
CA GLY A 298 18.94 -27.30 7.44
C GLY A 298 18.13 -27.24 6.14
N ILE A 299 17.07 -28.06 6.01
CA ILE A 299 16.13 -28.03 4.89
C ILE A 299 14.75 -27.69 5.44
N SER A 300 14.37 -26.40 5.41
CA SER A 300 13.03 -25.97 5.80
C SER A 300 12.01 -26.52 4.81
N GLN A 301 11.14 -27.43 5.25
CA GLN A 301 10.04 -27.94 4.43
C GLN A 301 8.88 -26.94 4.32
N CYS A 302 8.83 -25.94 5.20
CA CYS A 302 7.82 -24.89 5.14
C CYS A 302 8.33 -23.65 4.39
N PRO A 303 7.51 -23.05 3.51
CA PRO A 303 7.86 -21.81 2.85
C PRO A 303 8.04 -20.70 3.91
N PRO A 304 9.01 -19.79 3.73
CA PRO A 304 9.22 -18.69 4.64
C PRO A 304 7.99 -17.79 4.70
N ARG A 305 7.66 -17.34 5.91
CA ARG A 305 6.50 -16.51 6.19
C ARG A 305 6.93 -15.18 6.78
N LEU A 306 6.16 -14.13 6.51
CA LEU A 306 6.32 -12.86 7.19
C LEU A 306 5.51 -12.86 8.47
N HIS A 307 6.14 -12.51 9.58
CA HIS A 307 5.45 -12.23 10.84
C HIS A 307 5.18 -10.74 10.93
N VAL A 308 3.90 -10.38 11.02
CA VAL A 308 3.47 -9.01 11.24
C VAL A 308 3.03 -8.90 12.69
N VAL A 309 3.56 -7.91 13.40
CA VAL A 309 3.14 -7.59 14.76
C VAL A 309 2.81 -6.10 14.85
N ASN A 310 1.58 -5.80 15.25
CA ASN A 310 1.15 -4.46 15.59
C ASN A 310 1.30 -4.27 17.10
N TYR A 311 1.93 -3.17 17.49
CA TYR A 311 2.13 -2.75 18.86
C TYR A 311 1.26 -1.55 19.15
N LYS A 312 0.58 -1.58 20.30
CA LYS A 312 0.02 -0.39 20.92
C LYS A 312 1.08 0.26 21.79
N LEU A 313 1.31 1.55 21.54
CA LEU A 313 2.21 2.42 22.27
C LEU A 313 1.45 3.07 23.43
N HIS A 314 1.91 2.82 24.65
CA HIS A 314 1.26 3.29 25.87
C HIS A 314 1.90 4.57 26.38
N GLN A 315 1.12 5.36 27.11
CA GLN A 315 1.60 6.66 27.60
C GLN A 315 2.76 6.58 28.59
N ASN A 316 2.95 5.43 29.23
CA ASN A 316 4.05 5.16 30.16
C ASN A 316 5.38 4.86 29.45
N GLY A 317 5.41 4.85 28.10
CA GLY A 317 6.61 4.52 27.31
C GLY A 317 6.71 3.05 26.91
N ASP A 318 5.82 2.19 27.43
CA ASP A 318 5.80 0.78 27.07
C ASP A 318 5.07 0.55 25.74
N ALA A 319 5.35 -0.60 25.13
CA ALA A 319 4.63 -1.04 23.94
C ALA A 319 4.21 -2.50 24.09
N SER A 320 2.94 -2.80 23.78
CA SER A 320 2.39 -4.15 23.88
C SER A 320 1.86 -4.64 22.53
N PRO A 321 2.10 -5.90 22.15
CA PRO A 321 1.52 -6.45 20.92
C PRO A 321 0.00 -6.51 21.03
N THR A 322 -0.70 -5.92 20.07
CA THR A 322 -2.16 -5.94 19.96
C THR A 322 -2.66 -6.95 18.93
N ARG A 323 -1.93 -7.13 17.83
CA ARG A 323 -2.30 -8.07 16.77
C ARG A 323 -1.03 -8.70 16.18
N SER A 324 -1.03 -10.01 16.06
CA SER A 324 0.01 -10.74 15.34
C SER A 324 -0.62 -11.69 14.32
N TYR A 325 -0.05 -11.75 13.12
CA TYR A 325 -0.47 -12.69 12.08
C TYR A 325 0.69 -12.98 11.12
N THR A 326 0.59 -14.07 10.39
CA THR A 326 1.54 -14.46 9.35
C THR A 326 1.01 -14.12 7.97
N LEU A 327 1.88 -13.67 7.08
CA LEU A 327 1.59 -13.43 5.68
C LEU A 327 2.44 -14.36 4.80
N GLU A 328 1.79 -14.98 3.83
CA GLU A 328 2.46 -15.79 2.80
C GLU A 328 3.16 -14.89 1.78
N LEU A 329 4.35 -15.29 1.33
CA LEU A 329 5.17 -14.50 0.39
C LEU A 329 4.68 -14.58 -1.07
N GLY A 330 3.64 -15.36 -1.36
CA GLY A 330 3.11 -15.51 -2.72
C GLY A 330 4.09 -16.13 -3.72
N LEU A 331 5.06 -16.90 -3.21
CA LEU A 331 6.08 -17.57 -4.03
C LEU A 331 5.49 -18.80 -4.76
N PRO A 332 5.96 -19.11 -5.98
CA PRO A 332 5.57 -20.33 -6.70
C PRO A 332 5.78 -21.59 -5.87
N GLN A 333 4.70 -22.37 -5.67
CA GLN A 333 4.70 -23.60 -4.87
C GLN A 333 5.51 -24.74 -5.50
N CYS A 334 5.79 -24.66 -6.81
CA CYS A 334 6.55 -25.68 -7.54
C CYS A 334 8.07 -25.58 -7.34
N CYS A 335 8.57 -24.54 -6.67
CA CYS A 335 9.99 -24.30 -6.50
C CYS A 335 10.45 -24.65 -5.08
N GLN A 336 11.54 -25.41 -4.97
CA GLN A 336 12.31 -25.46 -3.73
C GLN A 336 13.14 -24.19 -3.63
N TRP A 337 13.03 -23.48 -2.50
CA TRP A 337 13.73 -22.22 -2.26
C TRP A 337 15.03 -22.51 -1.51
N LEU A 338 16.15 -22.08 -2.07
CA LEU A 338 17.46 -22.20 -1.44
C LEU A 338 17.60 -21.21 -0.29
N ASP A 339 17.14 -19.99 -0.53
CA ASP A 339 17.44 -18.86 0.32
C ASP A 339 16.36 -17.78 0.13
N VAL A 340 15.84 -17.28 1.25
CA VAL A 340 14.93 -16.14 1.31
C VAL A 340 15.42 -15.27 2.46
N GLY A 341 15.69 -14.01 2.14
CA GLY A 341 16.33 -13.10 3.08
C GLY A 341 15.95 -11.66 2.83
N VAL A 342 16.32 -10.82 3.78
CA VAL A 342 16.21 -9.37 3.67
C VAL A 342 17.34 -8.84 2.79
N GLU A 343 17.01 -8.03 1.79
CA GLU A 343 18.01 -7.44 0.89
C GLU A 343 18.54 -6.12 1.45
N TYR A 344 19.51 -6.20 2.37
CA TYR A 344 20.02 -5.03 3.10
C TYR A 344 20.64 -3.96 2.19
N ASP A 345 21.24 -4.35 1.07
CA ASP A 345 21.87 -3.40 0.15
C ASP A 345 20.81 -2.52 -0.54
N LEU A 346 19.63 -3.09 -0.85
CA LEU A 346 18.52 -2.35 -1.45
C LEU A 346 17.60 -1.70 -0.40
N GLN A 347 17.72 -2.05 0.88
CA GLN A 347 16.93 -1.42 1.95
C GLN A 347 17.27 0.07 2.13
N GLY A 348 18.49 0.49 1.82
CA GLY A 348 18.86 1.91 1.86
C GLY A 348 17.98 2.78 0.95
N ASP A 349 17.65 2.23 -0.23
CA ASP A 349 16.79 2.85 -1.25
C ASP A 349 15.29 2.74 -0.90
N CYS A 350 14.94 1.85 0.05
CA CYS A 350 13.58 1.68 0.51
C CYS A 350 13.17 2.80 1.47
N LYS A 351 12.17 3.56 1.04
CA LYS A 351 11.60 4.70 1.76
C LYS A 351 10.58 4.24 2.81
N ASN A 352 9.93 5.19 3.50
CA ASN A 352 9.09 4.99 4.70
C ASN A 352 7.97 3.93 4.62
N SER A 353 7.63 3.42 3.44
CA SER A 353 6.48 2.56 3.17
C SER A 353 6.84 1.23 2.52
N MET A 354 8.12 0.88 2.43
CA MET A 354 8.56 -0.31 1.70
C MET A 354 9.76 -1.01 2.35
N ALA A 355 9.82 -2.32 2.17
CA ALA A 355 11.02 -3.12 2.37
C ALA A 355 11.19 -4.09 1.19
N ILE A 356 12.38 -4.66 1.05
CA ILE A 356 12.68 -5.63 0.00
C ILE A 356 13.22 -6.90 0.61
N LEU A 357 12.64 -8.01 0.19
CA LEU A 357 13.24 -9.32 0.33
C LEU A 357 13.73 -9.83 -1.02
N TYR A 358 14.61 -10.81 -0.98
CA TYR A 358 14.95 -11.63 -2.14
C TYR A 358 14.52 -13.08 -1.89
N ALA A 359 14.27 -13.82 -2.97
CA ALA A 359 14.04 -15.25 -2.93
C ALA A 359 14.78 -15.93 -4.08
N ARG A 360 15.66 -16.88 -3.74
CA ARG A 360 16.49 -17.63 -4.69
C ARG A 360 16.05 -19.10 -4.73
N PRO A 361 15.73 -19.66 -5.91
CA PRO A 361 15.40 -21.07 -6.05
C PRO A 361 16.65 -21.96 -5.95
N ALA A 362 16.45 -23.22 -5.58
CA ALA A 362 17.52 -24.24 -5.50
C ALA A 362 18.22 -24.50 -6.84
N LEU A 363 17.47 -24.48 -7.95
CA LEU A 363 18.07 -24.47 -9.28
C LEU A 363 18.66 -23.10 -9.56
N ARG A 364 19.99 -22.99 -9.46
CA ARG A 364 20.77 -21.77 -9.70
C ARG A 364 20.75 -21.32 -11.17
N THR A 365 19.62 -20.76 -11.59
CA THR A 365 19.53 -19.98 -12.83
C THR A 365 19.05 -18.59 -12.45
N SER A 366 19.82 -17.55 -12.80
CA SER A 366 19.51 -16.15 -12.48
C SER A 366 18.16 -15.68 -13.03
N ALA A 367 17.64 -16.37 -14.05
CA ALA A 367 16.31 -16.13 -14.60
C ALA A 367 15.16 -16.31 -13.59
N HIS A 368 15.37 -17.06 -12.51
CA HIS A 368 14.32 -17.43 -11.55
C HIS A 368 14.50 -16.80 -10.18
N GLU A 369 15.45 -15.87 -10.01
CA GLU A 369 15.54 -15.08 -8.78
C GLU A 369 14.37 -14.08 -8.72
N HIS A 370 13.79 -13.95 -7.53
CA HIS A 370 12.68 -13.06 -7.28
C HIS A 370 13.08 -11.96 -6.29
N ILE A 371 12.58 -10.75 -6.56
CA ILE A 371 12.59 -9.64 -5.60
C ILE A 371 11.16 -9.50 -5.09
N LEU A 372 11.02 -9.42 -3.76
CA LEU A 372 9.73 -9.33 -3.08
C LEU A 372 9.60 -8.00 -2.33
N PRO A 373 9.11 -6.93 -3.00
CA PRO A 373 8.78 -5.70 -2.31
C PRO A 373 7.60 -5.91 -1.36
N ILE A 374 7.80 -5.56 -0.10
CA ILE A 374 6.76 -5.50 0.93
C ILE A 374 6.35 -4.04 1.03
N THR A 375 5.08 -3.74 0.82
CA THR A 375 4.55 -2.37 0.91
C THR A 375 3.62 -2.24 2.10
N TYR A 376 3.69 -1.10 2.78
CA TYR A 376 2.88 -0.77 3.94
C TYR A 376 2.09 0.51 3.70
N HIS A 377 0.77 0.44 3.86
CA HIS A 377 -0.11 1.60 3.73
C HIS A 377 -0.53 2.12 5.10
N PRO A 378 0.02 3.26 5.58
CA PRO A 378 -0.07 3.68 6.98
C PRO A 378 -1.50 4.00 7.45
N LYS A 379 -2.40 4.39 6.54
CA LYS A 379 -3.78 4.75 6.90
C LYS A 379 -4.69 3.53 7.07
N THR A 380 -4.42 2.45 6.32
CA THR A 380 -5.22 1.22 6.34
C THR A 380 -4.53 0.08 7.08
N GLU A 381 -3.27 0.27 7.47
CA GLU A 381 -2.38 -0.75 8.03
C GLU A 381 -2.31 -2.00 7.14
N ASN A 382 -2.51 -1.81 5.83
CA ASN A 382 -2.48 -2.91 4.88
C ASN A 382 -1.03 -3.18 4.50
N ILE A 383 -0.68 -4.47 4.48
CA ILE A 383 0.61 -4.95 4.00
C ILE A 383 0.36 -5.76 2.75
N CYS A 384 1.13 -5.49 1.71
CA CYS A 384 1.05 -6.20 0.45
C CYS A 384 2.44 -6.69 0.04
N VAL A 385 2.54 -7.95 -0.38
CA VAL A 385 3.78 -8.53 -0.94
C VAL A 385 3.64 -8.60 -2.44
N HIS A 386 4.59 -7.98 -3.13
CA HIS A 386 4.69 -8.01 -4.58
C HIS A 386 5.72 -9.05 -4.99
N THR A 387 5.47 -9.77 -6.08
CA THR A 387 6.40 -10.79 -6.60
C THR A 387 6.91 -10.33 -7.95
N LEU A 388 8.21 -9.98 -8.03
CA LEU A 388 8.87 -9.49 -9.23
C LEU A 388 10.04 -10.38 -9.60
N LEU A 389 10.34 -10.52 -10.89
CA LEU A 389 11.50 -11.25 -11.38
C LEU A 389 12.74 -10.34 -11.36
N ALA A 390 13.79 -10.78 -10.68
CA ALA A 390 15.00 -9.98 -10.46
C ALA A 390 15.68 -9.54 -11.77
N HIS A 391 15.74 -10.43 -12.76
CA HIS A 391 16.36 -10.13 -14.06
C HIS A 391 15.59 -9.10 -14.90
N GLN A 392 14.32 -8.87 -14.59
CA GLN A 392 13.48 -7.89 -15.31
C GLN A 392 13.57 -6.50 -14.71
N ILE A 393 14.10 -6.36 -13.50
CA ILE A 393 14.19 -5.09 -12.80
C ILE A 393 15.37 -4.29 -13.35
N ALA A 394 15.11 -3.07 -13.81
CA ALA A 394 16.17 -2.16 -14.21
C ALA A 394 17.04 -1.80 -13.00
N ARG A 395 18.36 -1.73 -13.20
CA ARG A 395 19.32 -1.24 -12.20
C ARG A 395 19.72 0.21 -12.55
N PRO A 396 19.87 1.11 -11.56
CA PRO A 396 19.58 0.94 -10.13
C PRO A 396 18.09 0.72 -9.87
N LEU A 397 17.76 0.16 -8.70
CA LEU A 397 16.41 -0.26 -8.37
C LEU A 397 15.44 0.94 -8.37
N CYS A 398 14.60 1.02 -9.41
CA CYS A 398 13.63 2.10 -9.56
C CYS A 398 12.23 1.58 -9.24
N ILE A 399 11.81 1.72 -7.98
CA ILE A 399 10.57 1.19 -7.45
C ILE A 399 9.96 2.16 -6.44
N THR A 400 8.63 2.32 -6.45
CA THR A 400 7.92 3.16 -5.49
C THR A 400 6.52 2.66 -5.20
N THR A 401 6.11 2.76 -3.93
CA THR A 401 4.72 2.54 -3.52
C THR A 401 3.90 3.77 -3.88
N VAL A 402 2.80 3.61 -4.59
CA VAL A 402 2.00 4.75 -5.05
C VAL A 402 0.70 4.88 -4.27
N ASP A 403 0.03 3.77 -4.00
CA ASP A 403 -1.22 3.74 -3.23
C ASP A 403 -1.39 2.34 -2.64
N LYS A 404 -2.44 2.10 -1.85
CA LYS A 404 -2.75 0.78 -1.28
C LYS A 404 -2.62 -0.31 -2.35
N ASP A 405 -1.76 -1.30 -2.13
CA ASP A 405 -1.54 -2.47 -3.02
C ASP A 405 -1.05 -2.12 -4.45
N ILE A 406 -0.62 -0.88 -4.71
CA ILE A 406 -0.09 -0.46 -6.01
C ILE A 406 1.37 -0.06 -5.87
N LEU A 407 2.19 -0.80 -6.60
CA LEU A 407 3.62 -0.59 -6.71
C LEU A 407 3.97 -0.28 -8.16
N TYR A 408 4.73 0.78 -8.37
CA TYR A 408 5.30 1.08 -9.69
C TYR A 408 6.78 0.75 -9.69
N TRP A 409 7.28 0.24 -10.80
CA TRP A 409 8.68 -0.11 -10.96
C TRP A 409 9.12 0.02 -12.42
N ILE A 410 10.43 0.15 -12.67
CA ILE A 410 10.96 0.13 -14.03
C ILE A 410 11.36 -1.29 -14.41
N ARG A 411 10.70 -1.81 -15.44
CA ARG A 411 11.07 -3.07 -16.08
C ARG A 411 12.01 -2.83 -17.25
N ASN A 412 13.01 -3.67 -17.40
CA ASN A 412 13.88 -3.76 -18.55
C ASN A 412 13.42 -4.92 -19.45
N ASP A 413 12.80 -4.59 -20.59
CA ASP A 413 12.36 -5.54 -21.62
C ASP A 413 13.38 -5.52 -22.77
N ASP A 414 14.45 -6.30 -22.64
CA ASP A 414 15.52 -6.42 -23.63
C ASP A 414 16.07 -5.05 -24.08
N GLY A 415 16.43 -4.21 -23.11
CA GLY A 415 16.96 -2.87 -23.30
C GLY A 415 15.90 -1.78 -23.41
N LYS A 416 14.61 -2.12 -23.59
CA LYS A 416 13.53 -1.12 -23.56
C LYS A 416 13.00 -0.99 -22.13
N ARG A 417 13.15 0.19 -21.55
CA ARG A 417 12.71 0.46 -20.18
C ARG A 417 11.34 1.13 -20.15
N ASN A 418 10.41 0.55 -19.41
CA ASN A 418 9.07 1.09 -19.24
C ASN A 418 8.65 1.05 -17.77
N ILE A 419 7.72 1.93 -17.38
CA ILE A 419 7.08 1.85 -16.07
C ILE A 419 6.05 0.72 -16.10
N TRP A 420 6.21 -0.22 -15.17
CA TRP A 420 5.30 -1.32 -14.92
C TRP A 420 4.63 -1.16 -13.56
N ILE A 421 3.47 -1.78 -13.44
CA ILE A 421 2.60 -1.70 -12.27
C ILE A 421 2.44 -3.12 -11.73
N SER A 422 2.59 -3.26 -10.42
CA SER A 422 2.26 -4.46 -9.68
C SER A 422 1.07 -4.21 -8.76
N ASN A 423 0.05 -5.06 -8.89
CA ASN A 423 -1.14 -5.11 -8.05
C ASN A 423 -1.52 -6.59 -7.80
N PRO A 424 -0.99 -7.22 -6.74
CA PRO A 424 -1.17 -8.64 -6.45
C PRO A 424 -2.64 -9.08 -6.33
N ASN A 425 -3.54 -8.16 -6.00
CA ASN A 425 -4.97 -8.43 -5.82
C ASN A 425 -5.78 -8.31 -7.11
N SER A 426 -5.15 -8.03 -8.25
CA SER A 426 -5.82 -7.93 -9.54
C SER A 426 -5.74 -9.23 -10.35
N GLU A 427 -6.69 -9.44 -11.27
CA GLU A 427 -6.69 -10.59 -12.18
C GLU A 427 -5.39 -10.74 -12.98
N THR A 428 -4.74 -9.61 -13.31
CA THR A 428 -3.43 -9.58 -13.96
C THR A 428 -2.46 -8.82 -13.06
N PRO A 429 -1.68 -9.51 -12.21
CA PRO A 429 -0.89 -8.87 -11.16
C PRO A 429 0.19 -7.91 -11.65
N LEU A 430 0.70 -8.10 -12.87
CA LEU A 430 1.79 -7.31 -13.45
C LEU A 430 1.40 -6.85 -14.86
N TYR A 431 1.51 -5.56 -15.13
CA TYR A 431 1.24 -5.01 -16.47
C TYR A 431 1.94 -3.66 -16.68
N ALA A 432 2.15 -3.29 -17.94
CA ALA A 432 2.76 -2.02 -18.31
C ALA A 432 1.82 -0.83 -18.06
N SER A 433 2.37 0.31 -17.65
CA SER A 433 1.64 1.58 -17.62
C SER A 433 1.22 1.99 -19.04
N ARG A 434 0.03 2.58 -19.18
CA ARG A 434 -0.51 2.94 -20.50
C ARG A 434 0.11 4.21 -21.07
N ASN A 435 0.19 5.27 -20.26
CA ASN A 435 0.53 6.62 -20.71
C ASN A 435 1.66 7.25 -19.88
N MET A 436 2.59 6.44 -19.36
CA MET A 436 3.78 6.91 -18.65
C MET A 436 5.04 6.45 -19.37
N ASN A 437 5.33 7.10 -20.49
CA ASN A 437 6.48 6.76 -21.31
C ASN A 437 7.74 7.47 -20.79
N LEU A 438 8.79 6.69 -20.54
CA LEU A 438 10.09 7.23 -20.15
C LEU A 438 10.79 7.95 -21.32
N GLY A 439 10.42 7.65 -22.57
CA GLY A 439 11.07 8.20 -23.76
C GLY A 439 12.57 7.90 -23.81
N LEU A 440 13.01 6.86 -23.08
CA LEU A 440 14.39 6.41 -23.07
C LEU A 440 14.62 5.55 -24.31
N PRO A 441 15.76 5.72 -25.00
CA PRO A 441 16.12 4.85 -26.11
C PRO A 441 16.37 3.43 -25.58
N ARG A 442 16.39 2.47 -26.52
CA ARG A 442 16.71 1.09 -26.19
C ARG A 442 18.20 0.99 -25.85
N ASP A 443 18.53 0.40 -24.72
CA ASP A 443 19.93 0.09 -24.41
C ASP A 443 20.47 -0.92 -25.44
N PRO A 444 21.73 -0.76 -25.88
CA PRO A 444 22.36 -1.73 -26.75
C PRO A 444 22.50 -3.06 -26.02
N SER A 445 22.26 -4.16 -26.73
CA SER A 445 22.20 -5.53 -26.20
C SER A 445 23.50 -6.02 -25.53
N TYR A 446 24.60 -5.25 -25.59
CA TYR A 446 25.95 -5.63 -25.16
C TYR A 446 26.39 -5.01 -23.81
N GLY A 447 25.45 -4.61 -22.94
CA GLY A 447 25.75 -4.30 -21.54
C GLY A 447 26.44 -2.95 -21.27
N ALA A 448 26.77 -2.18 -22.30
CA ALA A 448 27.15 -0.78 -22.14
C ALA A 448 25.87 0.06 -22.09
N SER A 449 25.45 0.48 -20.89
CA SER A 449 24.40 1.49 -20.80
C SER A 449 24.88 2.77 -21.49
N LEU A 450 24.10 3.27 -22.45
CA LEU A 450 24.39 4.52 -23.15
C LEU A 450 24.28 5.76 -22.25
N PHE A 451 23.66 5.60 -21.08
CA PHE A 451 23.45 6.67 -20.11
C PHE A 451 24.17 6.31 -18.81
N ASN A 452 24.67 7.32 -18.12
CA ASN A 452 25.16 7.17 -16.75
C ASN A 452 23.97 6.88 -15.83
N ASP A 453 23.46 5.65 -15.90
CA ASP A 453 22.27 5.15 -15.22
C ASP A 453 22.42 5.10 -13.71
N THR A 454 23.61 5.38 -13.20
CA THR A 454 24.00 5.30 -11.80
C THR A 454 23.05 6.05 -10.86
N TYR A 455 22.33 7.06 -11.36
CA TYR A 455 21.46 7.94 -10.56
C TYR A 455 20.07 8.07 -11.18
N ARG A 456 19.25 7.01 -11.10
CA ARG A 456 17.82 7.07 -11.44
C ARG A 456 16.98 6.67 -10.24
N ILE A 457 15.95 7.45 -9.95
CA ILE A 457 15.02 7.18 -8.85
C ILE A 457 13.59 7.36 -9.33
N LEU A 458 12.76 6.37 -9.02
CA LEU A 458 11.31 6.47 -9.14
C LEU A 458 10.74 6.78 -7.76
N THR A 459 9.91 7.82 -7.65
CA THR A 459 9.23 8.17 -6.40
C THR A 459 7.77 8.49 -6.68
N GLY A 460 6.92 8.42 -5.66
CA GLY A 460 5.54 8.86 -5.85
C GLY A 460 4.61 8.47 -4.72
N ASN A 461 3.37 8.92 -4.89
CA ASN A 461 2.22 8.62 -4.06
C ASN A 461 0.94 8.70 -4.92
N SER A 462 -0.23 8.64 -4.28
CA SER A 462 -1.51 8.60 -5.00
C SER A 462 -1.82 9.84 -5.84
N ARG A 463 -1.05 10.93 -5.68
CA ARG A 463 -1.23 12.22 -6.36
C ARG A 463 -0.22 12.41 -7.48
N PHE A 464 1.06 12.12 -7.21
CA PHE A 464 2.15 12.32 -8.15
C PHE A 464 3.04 11.09 -8.21
N VAL A 465 3.49 10.74 -9.41
CA VAL A 465 4.61 9.83 -9.62
C VAL A 465 5.67 10.59 -10.38
N SER A 466 6.93 10.44 -10.00
CA SER A 466 8.04 11.12 -10.66
C SER A 466 9.22 10.20 -10.94
N MET A 467 9.87 10.48 -12.06
CA MET A 467 11.14 9.92 -12.43
C MET A 467 12.20 11.01 -12.38
N ILE A 468 13.29 10.74 -11.67
CA ILE A 468 14.42 11.64 -11.54
C ILE A 468 15.64 10.93 -12.10
N ASP A 469 16.28 11.55 -13.08
CA ASP A 469 17.55 11.11 -13.64
C ASP A 469 18.43 12.31 -14.04
N ALA A 470 19.58 12.03 -14.63
CA ALA A 470 20.52 13.05 -15.10
C ALA A 470 19.94 14.02 -16.14
N THR A 471 18.83 13.67 -16.81
CA THR A 471 18.17 14.52 -17.81
C THR A 471 17.12 15.46 -17.20
N GLY A 472 16.76 15.26 -15.94
CA GLY A 472 15.83 16.11 -15.19
C GLY A 472 14.77 15.31 -14.43
N THR A 473 13.75 16.02 -13.95
CA THR A 473 12.63 15.41 -13.21
C THR A 473 11.36 15.43 -14.06
N ARG A 474 10.81 14.26 -14.36
CA ARG A 474 9.48 14.11 -14.97
C ARG A 474 8.47 13.78 -13.90
N VAL A 475 7.32 14.45 -13.93
CA VAL A 475 6.26 14.25 -12.94
C VAL A 475 4.93 14.02 -13.66
N TRP A 476 4.27 12.92 -13.30
CA TRP A 476 2.94 12.56 -13.73
C TRP A 476 1.94 12.83 -12.61
N SER A 477 0.94 13.67 -12.87
CA SER A 477 -0.14 13.98 -11.92
C SER A 477 -1.36 13.10 -12.16
N PHE A 478 -1.93 12.59 -11.08
CA PHE A 478 -3.14 11.77 -11.06
C PHE A 478 -4.34 12.49 -10.44
N GLU A 479 -4.12 13.68 -9.90
CA GLU A 479 -5.13 14.47 -9.21
C GLU A 479 -5.79 15.48 -10.15
N ASP A 480 -7.13 15.55 -10.12
CA ASP A 480 -7.91 16.55 -10.84
C ASP A 480 -7.72 17.92 -10.17
N SER A 481 -6.53 18.52 -10.29
CA SER A 481 -6.28 19.84 -9.74
C SER A 481 -7.11 20.87 -10.52
N ARG A 482 -8.22 21.31 -9.94
CA ARG A 482 -8.64 22.71 -10.12
C ARG A 482 -7.60 23.56 -9.38
N GLN A 483 -6.52 23.88 -10.11
CA GLN A 483 -5.39 24.75 -9.78
C GLN A 483 -4.37 24.26 -8.72
N PRO A 484 -3.06 24.45 -8.96
CA PRO A 484 -2.05 24.43 -7.92
C PRO A 484 -2.19 25.70 -7.06
N GLY A 485 -2.65 25.56 -5.82
CA GLY A 485 -2.75 26.70 -4.89
C GLY A 485 -3.81 26.60 -3.78
N SER A 486 -4.76 25.67 -3.84
CA SER A 486 -5.82 25.56 -2.83
C SER A 486 -5.96 24.14 -2.27
N ILE A 487 -5.02 23.78 -1.39
CA ILE A 487 -5.30 22.77 -0.35
C ILE A 487 -5.68 23.57 0.89
N PRO A 488 -6.86 23.35 1.50
CA PRO A 488 -7.17 23.98 2.77
C PRO A 488 -6.21 23.42 3.82
N ILE A 489 -5.44 24.32 4.42
CA ILE A 489 -4.75 24.07 5.69
C ILE A 489 -5.87 23.73 6.70
N PRO A 490 -5.79 22.61 7.45
CA PRO A 490 -6.72 22.39 8.54
C PRO A 490 -6.49 23.51 9.56
N SER A 491 -7.45 24.43 9.66
CA SER A 491 -7.47 25.44 10.70
C SER A 491 -7.58 24.75 12.05
N LEU A 492 -6.51 24.81 12.84
CA LEU A 492 -6.61 24.57 14.28
C LEU A 492 -7.58 25.60 14.85
N SER A 493 -8.65 25.09 15.46
CA SER A 493 -9.55 25.89 16.29
C SER A 493 -8.72 26.52 17.41
N SER A 494 -8.53 27.83 17.34
CA SER A 494 -8.19 28.66 18.48
C SER A 494 -9.30 28.50 19.52
N GLN A 495 -9.04 27.74 20.58
CA GLN A 495 -9.76 27.94 21.84
C GLN A 495 -9.11 29.14 22.51
N GLU A 496 -9.87 30.23 22.58
CA GLU A 496 -9.71 31.24 23.61
C GLU A 496 -10.08 30.59 24.95
N ASP A 497 -9.19 30.72 25.93
CA ASP A 497 -9.48 31.15 27.30
C ASP A 497 -8.22 31.87 27.84
#